data_AF-A0A2W7EB51-F1
#
_entry.id   AF-A0A2W7EB51-F1
#
_cell.length_a   1.000
_cell.length_b   1.000
_cell.length_c   1.000
_cell.angle_alpha   90.00
_cell.angle_beta   90.00
_cell.angle_gamma   90.00
#
_symmetry.space_group_name_H-M   'P 1'
#
loop_
_entity.id
_entity.type
_entity.pdbx_description
1 polymer ?
#
loop_
_entity_poly.entity_id
_entity_poly.type
_entity_poly.pdbx_seq_one_letter_code
_entity_poly.pdbx_strand_id
1 'polypeptide(L)'
;MDDYVIFLLEKLREFVERIVVVSNGDLTKHSEVAVEKVCDQLLIRENEGFDVGGYKAGMEAIGFDALSEYDELILLNDTCYGPIFPFSEMFSEMEGRNSDFWGASAHREMTPNPFTGTGYLPWH
;
A
#
# COMPACT_ATOMS: atom_id res chain seq x y z
N MET A 1 13.17 3.52 8.00
CA MET A 1 12.07 2.57 7.73
C MET A 1 12.08 1.52 8.82
N ASP A 2 10.92 1.24 9.37
CA ASP A 2 10.77 0.37 10.54
C ASP A 2 10.65 -1.11 10.12
N ASP A 3 11.03 -2.01 11.01
CA ASP A 3 11.08 -3.46 10.73
C ASP A 3 9.72 -4.05 10.31
N TYR A 4 8.60 -3.47 10.77
CA TYR A 4 7.28 -3.95 10.37
C TYR A 4 7.01 -3.74 8.88
N VAL A 5 7.59 -2.72 8.25
CA VAL A 5 7.44 -2.49 6.81
C VAL A 5 8.17 -3.56 6.03
N ILE A 6 9.35 -3.97 6.49
CA ILE A 6 10.10 -5.08 5.89
C ILE A 6 9.28 -6.37 5.97
N PHE A 7 8.74 -6.69 7.15
CA PHE A 7 7.86 -7.84 7.35
C PHE A 7 6.62 -7.79 6.44
N LEU A 8 5.96 -6.63 6.34
CA LEU A 8 4.81 -6.41 5.46
C LEU A 8 5.15 -6.74 4.00
N LEU A 9 6.27 -6.23 3.48
CA LEU A 9 6.71 -6.44 2.10
C LEU A 9 7.11 -7.90 1.83
N GLU A 10 7.80 -8.55 2.78
CA GLU A 10 8.12 -9.98 2.69
C GLU A 10 6.86 -10.84 2.57
N LYS A 11 5.80 -10.48 3.31
CA LYS A 11 4.51 -11.19 3.23
C LYS A 11 3.70 -10.85 2.00
N LEU A 12 3.78 -9.62 1.52
CA LEU A 12 3.11 -9.22 0.29
C LEU A 12 3.73 -9.93 -0.93
N ARG A 13 5.05 -10.17 -0.91
CA ARG A 13 5.78 -10.89 -1.98
C ARG A 13 5.19 -12.26 -2.32
N GLU A 14 4.55 -12.92 -1.36
CA GLU A 14 3.90 -14.22 -1.58
C GLU A 14 2.72 -14.12 -2.57
N PHE A 15 2.21 -12.92 -2.85
CA PHE A 15 1.02 -12.66 -3.68
C PHE A 15 1.24 -11.70 -4.85
N VAL A 16 2.42 -11.07 -4.96
CA VAL A 16 2.70 -10.07 -6.00
C VAL A 16 4.00 -10.36 -6.74
N GLU A 17 3.98 -10.11 -8.04
CA GLU A 17 5.15 -10.31 -8.91
C GLU A 17 6.18 -9.19 -8.77
N ARG A 18 5.71 -7.95 -8.54
CA ARG A 18 6.57 -6.77 -8.46
C ARG A 18 6.19 -5.86 -7.29
N ILE A 19 7.20 -5.41 -6.55
CA ILE A 19 7.08 -4.44 -5.47
C ILE A 19 7.96 -3.23 -5.81
N VAL A 20 7.33 -2.07 -5.89
CA VAL A 20 8.02 -0.77 -6.00
C VAL A 20 7.79 0.01 -4.71
N VAL A 21 8.87 0.34 -4.02
CA VAL A 21 8.82 1.16 -2.80
C VAL A 21 9.18 2.59 -3.15
N VAL A 22 8.35 3.53 -2.70
CA VAL A 22 8.61 4.96 -2.85
C VAL A 22 8.72 5.61 -1.48
N SER A 23 9.89 6.18 -1.19
CA SER A 23 10.15 6.95 0.02
C SER A 23 10.06 8.45 -0.29
N ASN A 24 9.11 9.15 0.34
CA ASN A 24 8.99 10.62 0.30
C ASN A 24 9.93 11.27 1.34
N GLY A 25 11.22 10.99 1.24
CA GLY A 25 12.24 11.48 2.14
C GLY A 25 13.43 10.54 2.23
N ASP A 26 14.51 11.04 2.82
CA ASP A 26 15.76 10.30 2.93
C ASP A 26 15.61 9.06 3.80
N LEU A 27 16.27 7.98 3.38
CA LEU A 27 16.45 6.78 4.16
C LEU A 27 17.87 6.74 4.72
N THR A 28 18.02 6.15 5.90
CA THR A 28 19.37 5.78 6.36
C THR A 28 19.93 4.69 5.45
N LYS A 29 21.26 4.59 5.31
CA LYS A 29 21.89 3.51 4.53
C LYS A 29 21.51 2.12 5.00
N HIS A 30 21.26 1.96 6.29
CA HIS A 30 20.75 0.71 6.85
C HIS A 30 19.34 0.39 6.33
N SER A 31 18.43 1.38 6.34
CA SER A 31 17.08 1.21 5.82
C SER A 31 17.06 0.98 4.30
N GLU A 32 17.86 1.70 3.51
CA GLU A 32 17.97 1.47 2.06
C GLU A 32 18.32 0.01 1.76
N VAL A 33 19.39 -0.50 2.37
CA VAL A 33 19.86 -1.88 2.18
C VAL A 33 18.84 -2.92 2.65
N ALA A 34 18.06 -2.62 3.68
CA ALA A 34 16.99 -3.52 4.14
C ALA A 34 15.85 -3.60 3.13
N VAL A 35 15.43 -2.45 2.59
CA VAL A 35 14.31 -2.34 1.64
C VAL A 35 14.66 -2.94 0.28
N GLU A 36 15.86 -2.66 -0.23
CA GLU A 36 16.34 -3.20 -1.51
C GLU A 36 16.35 -4.74 -1.57
N LYS A 37 16.37 -5.42 -0.42
CA LYS A 37 16.29 -6.89 -0.36
C LYS A 37 14.90 -7.45 -0.55
N VAL A 38 13.86 -6.63 -0.34
CA VAL A 38 12.45 -7.06 -0.32
C VAL A 38 11.61 -6.41 -1.41
N CYS A 39 12.14 -5.39 -2.10
CA CYS A 39 11.51 -4.76 -3.27
C CYS A 39 12.31 -4.97 -4.55
N ASP A 40 11.65 -4.83 -5.69
CA ASP A 40 12.31 -4.87 -7.02
C ASP A 40 12.88 -3.50 -7.41
N GLN A 41 12.31 -2.43 -6.85
CA GLN A 41 12.73 -1.06 -7.15
C GLN A 41 12.46 -0.15 -5.95
N LEU A 42 13.48 0.60 -5.54
CA LEU A 42 13.40 1.63 -4.52
C LEU A 42 13.54 3.01 -5.17
N LEU A 43 12.56 3.88 -4.95
CA LEU A 43 12.57 5.27 -5.38
C LEU A 43 12.62 6.17 -4.15
N ILE A 44 13.63 7.04 -4.08
CA ILE A 44 13.74 8.07 -3.04
C ILE A 44 13.47 9.42 -3.70
N ARG A 45 12.52 10.18 -3.18
CA ARG A 45 12.14 11.49 -3.70
C ARG A 45 11.95 12.51 -2.59
N GLU A 46 12.03 13.78 -2.96
CA GLU A 46 11.65 14.87 -2.07
C GLU A 46 10.16 14.82 -1.75
N ASN A 47 9.80 15.21 -0.53
CA ASN A 47 8.42 15.25 -0.06
C ASN A 47 7.70 16.50 -0.58
N GLU A 48 7.45 16.53 -1.89
CA GLU A 48 6.76 17.62 -2.57
C GLU A 48 5.46 17.16 -3.23
N GLY A 49 4.47 18.05 -3.24
CA GLY A 49 3.16 17.82 -3.87
C GLY A 49 2.15 17.17 -2.93
N PHE A 50 1.29 16.31 -3.49
CA PHE A 50 0.27 15.60 -2.73
C PHE A 50 0.88 14.41 -1.98
N ASP A 51 0.28 14.05 -0.86
CA ASP A 51 0.66 12.90 -0.02
C ASP A 51 0.68 11.58 -0.82
N VAL A 52 -0.29 11.41 -1.73
CA VAL A 52 -0.39 10.26 -2.66
C VAL A 52 0.52 10.36 -3.89
N GLY A 53 1.35 11.39 -3.99
CA GLY A 53 2.26 11.60 -5.11
C GLY A 53 3.29 10.47 -5.28
N GLY A 54 3.58 9.73 -4.21
CA GLY A 54 4.44 8.55 -4.25
C GLY A 54 3.88 7.45 -5.16
N TYR A 55 2.56 7.20 -5.14
CA TYR A 55 1.94 6.21 -6.02
C TYR A 55 2.10 6.59 -7.48
N LYS A 56 1.87 7.86 -7.82
CA LYS A 56 2.08 8.37 -9.18
C LYS A 56 3.52 8.17 -9.64
N ALA A 57 4.50 8.50 -8.79
CA ALA A 57 5.91 8.33 -9.11
C ALA A 57 6.27 6.85 -9.34
N GLY A 58 5.74 5.93 -8.52
CA GLY A 58 5.90 4.49 -8.70
C GLY A 58 5.29 4.01 -10.03
N MET A 59 4.06 4.43 -10.33
CA MET A 59 3.39 4.09 -11.58
C MET A 59 4.12 4.62 -12.81
N GLU A 60 4.62 5.86 -12.76
CA GLU A 60 5.40 6.47 -13.85
C GLU A 60 6.76 5.79 -14.04
N ALA A 61 7.38 5.31 -12.95
CA ALA A 61 8.64 4.57 -13.02
C ALA A 61 8.47 3.14 -13.59
N ILE A 62 7.32 2.51 -13.37
CA ILE A 62 6.96 1.23 -14.02
C ILE A 62 6.59 1.48 -15.49
N GLY A 63 5.85 2.55 -15.75
CA GLY A 63 5.28 2.89 -17.06
C GLY A 63 3.87 2.32 -17.24
N PHE A 64 2.96 3.09 -17.81
CA PHE A 64 1.55 2.70 -17.97
C PHE A 64 1.34 1.50 -18.90
N ASP A 65 2.16 1.36 -19.94
CA ASP A 65 2.10 0.20 -20.84
C ASP A 65 2.44 -1.09 -20.06
N ALA A 66 3.52 -1.08 -19.27
CA ALA A 66 3.89 -2.23 -18.43
C ALA A 66 2.87 -2.49 -17.31
N LEU A 67 2.30 -1.43 -16.70
CA LEU A 67 1.22 -1.59 -15.73
C LEU A 67 0.00 -2.31 -16.31
N SER A 68 -0.29 -2.11 -17.59
CA SER A 68 -1.43 -2.77 -18.27
C SER A 68 -1.24 -4.27 -18.50
N GLU A 69 -0.03 -4.80 -18.25
CA GLU A 69 0.28 -6.23 -18.35
C GLU A 69 -0.03 -6.99 -17.06
N TYR A 70 -0.24 -6.30 -15.94
CA TYR A 70 -0.62 -6.91 -14.66
C TYR A 70 -2.13 -6.99 -14.52
N ASP A 71 -2.61 -8.07 -13.92
CA ASP A 71 -4.04 -8.25 -13.63
C ASP A 71 -4.53 -7.31 -12.51
N GLU A 72 -3.64 -6.89 -11.61
CA GLU A 72 -3.97 -6.05 -10.45
C GLU A 72 -2.85 -5.08 -10.06
N LEU A 73 -3.24 -3.88 -9.61
CA LEU A 73 -2.35 -2.88 -8.99
C LEU A 73 -2.75 -2.63 -7.55
N ILE A 74 -1.85 -2.92 -6.62
CA ILE A 74 -2.04 -2.66 -5.19
C ILE A 74 -1.35 -1.35 -4.82
N LEU A 75 -2.13 -0.42 -4.27
CA LEU A 75 -1.64 0.84 -3.71
C LEU A 75 -1.68 0.75 -2.18
N LEU A 76 -0.51 0.68 -1.56
CA LEU A 76 -0.37 0.46 -0.12
C LEU A 76 0.49 1.57 0.51
N ASN A 77 -0.03 2.17 1.57
CA ASN A 77 0.70 3.15 2.38
C ASN A 77 1.52 2.44 3.47
N ASP A 78 2.63 3.04 3.89
CA ASP A 78 3.49 2.48 4.94
C ASP A 78 2.86 2.58 6.34
N THR A 79 1.85 3.42 6.56
CA THR A 79 1.09 3.50 7.82
C THR A 79 0.21 2.29 8.12
N CYS A 80 0.12 1.32 7.20
CA CYS A 80 -0.59 0.07 7.40
C CYS A 80 0.31 -0.96 8.10
N TYR A 81 -0.06 -1.34 9.32
CA TYR A 81 0.58 -2.46 10.01
C TYR A 81 0.00 -3.79 9.53
N GLY A 82 0.87 -4.74 9.21
CA GLY A 82 0.43 -6.10 8.93
C GLY A 82 1.46 -6.94 8.18
N PRO A 83 1.04 -8.13 7.73
CA PRO A 83 -0.24 -8.76 8.08
C PRO A 83 -0.30 -9.21 9.55
N ILE A 84 -1.40 -8.92 10.27
CA ILE A 84 -1.68 -9.51 11.60
C ILE A 84 -2.18 -10.95 11.45
N PHE A 85 -2.95 -11.21 10.40
CA PHE A 85 -3.41 -12.53 9.95
C PHE A 85 -2.89 -12.79 8.54
N PRO A 86 -2.64 -14.04 8.12
CA PRO A 86 -2.08 -14.35 6.81
C PRO A 86 -2.84 -13.67 5.67
N PHE A 87 -2.10 -13.01 4.77
CA PHE A 87 -2.68 -12.35 3.61
C PHE A 87 -3.46 -13.31 2.70
N SER A 88 -3.15 -14.61 2.73
CA SER A 88 -3.86 -15.64 1.97
C SER A 88 -5.36 -15.62 2.18
N GLU A 89 -5.83 -15.33 3.41
CA GLU A 89 -7.27 -15.30 3.68
C GLU A 89 -7.96 -14.19 2.87
N MET A 90 -7.35 -13.01 2.81
CA MET A 90 -7.87 -11.85 2.08
C MET A 90 -7.75 -12.04 0.56
N PHE A 91 -6.56 -12.42 0.08
CA PHE A 91 -6.35 -12.59 -1.37
C PHE A 91 -7.19 -13.73 -1.96
N SER A 92 -7.28 -14.88 -1.29
CA SER A 92 -8.11 -15.99 -1.79
C SER A 92 -9.60 -15.68 -1.81
N GLU A 93 -10.10 -14.90 -0.84
CA GLU A 93 -11.50 -14.44 -0.84
C GLU A 93 -11.76 -13.48 -2.01
N MET A 94 -10.83 -12.58 -2.30
CA MET A 94 -10.99 -11.57 -3.35
C MET A 94 -10.77 -12.13 -4.76
N GLU A 95 -9.89 -13.11 -4.93
CA GLU A 95 -9.68 -13.85 -6.18
C GLU A 95 -10.97 -14.52 -6.68
N GLY A 96 -11.85 -14.95 -5.75
CA GLY A 96 -13.15 -15.54 -6.08
C GLY A 96 -14.23 -14.55 -6.50
N ARG A 97 -13.98 -13.24 -6.45
CA ARG A 97 -14.98 -12.18 -6.67
C ARG A 97 -14.70 -11.42 -7.96
N ASN A 98 -15.73 -11.21 -8.78
CA ASN A 98 -15.64 -10.36 -9.96
C ASN A 98 -15.77 -8.88 -9.59
N SER A 99 -14.66 -8.25 -9.19
CA SER A 99 -14.60 -6.85 -8.73
C SER A 99 -13.60 -6.05 -9.55
N ASP A 100 -13.96 -4.83 -9.97
CA ASP A 100 -13.01 -3.91 -10.62
C ASP A 100 -12.06 -3.24 -9.60
N PHE A 101 -12.52 -3.09 -8.35
CA PHE A 101 -11.76 -2.51 -7.24
C PHE A 101 -12.14 -3.19 -5.93
N TRP A 102 -11.14 -3.36 -5.06
CA TRP A 102 -11.34 -3.80 -3.69
C TRP A 102 -10.25 -3.22 -2.78
N GLY A 103 -10.48 -3.27 -1.48
CA GLY A 103 -9.52 -2.79 -0.50
C GLY A 103 -9.95 -3.08 0.93
N ALA A 104 -8.98 -3.13 1.82
CA ALA A 104 -9.20 -3.27 3.25
C ALA A 104 -9.23 -1.87 3.90
N SER A 105 -10.42 -1.32 4.10
CA SER A 105 -10.62 -0.11 4.90
C SER A 105 -11.38 -0.42 6.18
N ALA A 106 -11.02 0.27 7.27
CA ALA A 106 -11.80 0.25 8.50
C ALA A 106 -11.77 1.64 9.11
N HIS A 107 -12.95 2.20 9.33
CA HIS A 107 -13.18 3.50 9.92
C HIS A 107 -14.08 3.32 11.14
N ARG A 108 -13.60 3.76 12.30
CA ARG A 108 -14.37 3.66 13.55
C ARG A 108 -15.66 4.46 13.46
N GLU A 109 -16.71 3.97 14.13
CA GLU A 109 -17.92 4.75 14.33
C GLU A 109 -17.60 6.11 15.00
N MET A 110 -18.24 7.19 14.55
CA MET A 110 -18.02 8.54 15.08
C MET A 110 -19.32 9.26 15.42
N THR A 111 -19.30 10.00 16.54
CA THR A 111 -20.40 10.86 16.99
C THR A 111 -19.86 12.23 17.45
N PRO A 112 -20.38 13.36 16.93
CA PRO A 112 -21.40 13.44 15.88
C PRO A 112 -20.85 12.95 14.53
N ASN A 113 -21.73 12.59 13.60
CA ASN A 113 -21.33 12.35 12.22
C ASN A 113 -20.63 13.62 11.69
N PRO A 114 -19.35 13.53 11.24
CA PRO A 114 -18.55 14.71 10.88
C PRO A 114 -19.04 15.41 9.61
N PHE A 115 -19.81 14.71 8.77
CA PHE A 115 -20.31 15.22 7.50
C PHE A 115 -21.66 15.93 7.64
N THR A 116 -22.50 15.46 8.56
CA THR A 116 -23.86 16.01 8.78
C THR A 116 -23.96 16.87 10.03
N GLY A 117 -22.96 16.82 10.92
CA GLY A 117 -22.96 17.49 12.23
C GLY A 117 -23.97 16.93 13.24
N THR A 118 -24.73 15.89 12.89
CA THR A 118 -25.81 15.31 13.70
C THR A 118 -25.89 13.80 13.52
N GLY A 119 -26.37 13.06 14.53
CA GLY A 119 -26.38 11.58 14.49
C GLY A 119 -24.97 10.99 14.57
N TYR A 120 -24.76 9.79 14.03
CA TYR A 120 -23.47 9.10 14.03
C TYR A 120 -23.10 8.59 12.63
N LEU A 121 -21.80 8.47 12.36
CA LEU A 121 -21.26 7.81 11.19
C LEU A 121 -20.96 6.35 11.57
N PRO A 122 -21.65 5.35 10.99
CA PRO A 122 -21.44 3.94 11.34
C PRO A 122 -20.00 3.48 11.06
N TRP A 123 -19.60 2.37 11.68
CA TRP A 123 -18.39 1.64 11.29
C TRP A 123 -18.52 1.16 9.84
N HIS A 124 -17.45 1.33 9.06
CA HIS A 124 -17.37 0.94 7.64
C HIS A 124 -15.91 0.76 7.22
#